data_AF-A0A833SAQ0-F1
#
_entry.id   AF-A0A833SAQ0-F1
#
_cell.length_a   1.000
_cell.length_b   1.000
_cell.length_c   1.000
_cell.angle_alpha   90.00
_cell.angle_beta   90.00
_cell.angle_gamma   90.00
#
_symmetry.space_group_name_H-M   'P 1'
#
loop_
_entity.id
_entity.type
_entity.pdbx_description
1 polymer ?
#
loop_
_entity_poly.entity_id
_entity_poly.type
_entity_poly.pdbx_seq_one_letter_code
_entity_poly.pdbx_strand_id
1 'polypeptide(L)'
;MPHVAAAAPTASRSFRSTPPTNETRFGDQDKEERAQGKRRSAFTEKLTYKLALKMQVKPEDFFTRIRFSETVGMLDDSTEFMSWLQYVLRYRSKMGETSFSDAIFAALLRNAKPDEEVLELLQSLRRVDGMKGLVDRLQTHLFETYPSMHNLMNGAWLHSRQNPRELFNLVLPPNGFQDQYLIQWLRYTEMYKTAMGVDSFPVSQMNELFLRHWSIPSLVERLQSIKNIPDLEKLAESMQAQVFHGLYAKSTPKDFQNRWVSPLVTKSDPLYGTLKEYTLWYAAQRGGEGTVERVKTLFGKNKINAALDAAANVQR
;
A
#
# COMPACT_ATOMS: atom_id res chain seq x y z
N MET A 1 -12.89 14.08 -61.69
CA MET A 1 -13.40 14.14 -63.08
C MET A 1 -12.23 14.56 -63.96
N PRO A 2 -11.91 13.90 -65.09
CA PRO A 2 -12.78 13.10 -66.00
C PRO A 2 -12.44 11.58 -66.02
N HIS A 3 -13.41 10.65 -66.12
CA HIS A 3 -14.08 10.05 -67.32
C HIS A 3 -13.18 9.13 -68.18
N VAL A 4 -13.24 7.78 -68.02
CA VAL A 4 -14.13 6.76 -68.66
C VAL A 4 -13.66 6.30 -70.05
N ALA A 5 -13.40 4.99 -70.20
CA ALA A 5 -13.84 4.18 -71.34
C ALA A 5 -13.72 2.67 -71.02
N ALA A 6 -14.79 1.94 -71.29
CA ALA A 6 -14.93 0.48 -71.20
C ALA A 6 -14.77 -0.16 -72.58
N ALA A 7 -14.34 -1.43 -72.65
CA ALA A 7 -14.86 -2.45 -73.58
C ALA A 7 -14.18 -3.82 -73.36
N ALA A 8 -15.00 -4.87 -73.23
CA ALA A 8 -14.62 -6.27 -73.44
C ALA A 8 -14.90 -6.66 -74.91
N PRO A 9 -14.36 -7.79 -75.42
CA PRO A 9 -15.24 -8.95 -75.63
C PRO A 9 -14.63 -10.36 -75.41
N THR A 10 -15.47 -11.25 -74.85
CA THR A 10 -15.73 -12.69 -75.12
C THR A 10 -14.66 -13.62 -75.73
N ALA A 11 -14.31 -14.72 -75.04
CA ALA A 11 -14.74 -16.14 -75.27
C ALA A 11 -13.62 -16.97 -75.97
N SER A 12 -13.28 -18.24 -75.71
CA SER A 12 -13.93 -19.42 -75.09
C SER A 12 -12.89 -20.52 -74.77
N ARG A 13 -13.25 -21.41 -73.82
CA ARG A 13 -12.88 -22.85 -73.64
C ARG A 13 -11.39 -23.25 -73.47
N SER A 14 -11.07 -23.89 -72.34
CA SER A 14 -11.23 -25.36 -72.18
C SER A 14 -10.83 -25.85 -70.79
N PHE A 15 -11.65 -26.79 -70.30
CA PHE A 15 -11.58 -27.63 -69.11
C PHE A 15 -10.18 -28.15 -68.69
N ARG A 16 -9.88 -28.07 -67.39
CA ARG A 16 -9.40 -29.22 -66.63
C ARG A 16 -9.76 -29.11 -65.15
N SER A 17 -10.58 -30.05 -64.69
CA SER A 17 -10.98 -30.25 -63.30
C SER A 17 -9.84 -30.86 -62.48
N THR A 18 -9.59 -30.32 -61.29
CA THR A 18 -8.91 -31.00 -60.18
C THR A 18 -9.84 -30.94 -58.95
N PRO A 19 -9.96 -32.03 -58.18
CA PRO A 19 -10.91 -32.11 -57.07
C PRO A 19 -10.39 -31.34 -55.84
N PRO A 20 -11.28 -30.85 -54.94
CA PRO A 20 -10.85 -30.23 -53.69
C PRO A 20 -10.37 -31.32 -52.71
N THR A 21 -9.14 -31.16 -52.24
CA THR A 21 -8.58 -31.95 -51.14
C THR A 21 -9.34 -31.61 -49.85
N ASN A 22 -9.79 -32.65 -49.18
CA ASN A 22 -10.59 -32.64 -47.98
C ASN A 22 -9.72 -32.23 -46.77
N GLU A 23 -9.51 -30.93 -46.55
CA GLU A 23 -8.85 -30.40 -45.36
C GLU A 23 -9.86 -29.63 -44.49
N THR A 24 -10.73 -30.36 -43.80
CA THR A 24 -11.44 -29.81 -42.63
C THR A 24 -11.94 -30.96 -41.76
N ARG A 25 -11.07 -31.48 -40.89
CA ARG A 25 -11.52 -32.31 -39.74
C ARG A 25 -10.52 -32.47 -38.60
N PHE A 26 -9.23 -32.16 -38.80
CA PHE A 26 -8.22 -32.35 -37.74
C PHE A 26 -8.09 -31.19 -36.74
N GLY A 27 -8.63 -29.99 -37.03
CA GLY A 27 -8.52 -28.83 -36.14
C GLY A 27 -9.54 -28.76 -34.99
N ASP A 28 -10.69 -29.43 -35.13
CA ASP A 28 -11.77 -29.40 -34.12
C ASP A 28 -11.69 -30.55 -33.12
N GLN A 29 -11.22 -31.74 -33.53
CA GLN A 29 -11.02 -32.87 -32.61
C GLN A 29 -9.96 -32.57 -31.55
N ASP A 30 -8.85 -31.92 -31.92
CA ASP A 30 -7.78 -31.56 -30.97
C ASP A 30 -8.19 -30.50 -29.94
N LYS A 31 -9.18 -29.66 -30.27
CA LYS A 31 -9.76 -28.68 -29.35
C LYS A 31 -10.82 -29.34 -28.46
N GLU A 32 -11.61 -30.23 -29.03
CA GLU A 32 -12.65 -30.96 -28.31
C GLU A 32 -12.05 -31.98 -27.32
N GLU A 33 -11.00 -32.71 -27.70
CA GLU A 33 -10.27 -33.63 -26.82
C GLU A 33 -9.53 -32.89 -25.69
N ARG A 34 -8.91 -31.74 -25.99
CA ARG A 34 -8.36 -30.86 -24.93
C ARG A 34 -9.45 -30.34 -23.99
N ALA A 35 -10.61 -29.98 -24.51
CA ALA A 35 -11.75 -29.52 -23.70
C ALA A 35 -12.33 -30.66 -22.84
N GLN A 36 -12.45 -31.87 -23.39
CA GLN A 36 -12.91 -33.05 -22.66
C GLN A 36 -11.91 -33.49 -21.58
N GLY A 37 -10.60 -33.44 -21.87
CA GLY A 37 -9.53 -33.68 -20.90
C GLY A 37 -9.55 -32.68 -19.75
N LYS A 38 -9.67 -31.38 -20.04
CA LYS A 38 -9.85 -30.33 -19.01
C LYS A 38 -11.10 -30.55 -18.17
N ARG A 39 -12.22 -30.95 -18.78
CA ARG A 39 -13.48 -31.24 -18.04
C ARG A 39 -13.36 -32.44 -17.11
N ARG A 40 -12.70 -33.52 -17.54
CA ARG A 40 -12.47 -34.71 -16.70
C ARG A 40 -11.51 -34.41 -15.54
N SER A 41 -10.41 -33.70 -15.81
CA SER A 41 -9.45 -33.25 -14.80
C SER A 41 -10.12 -32.36 -13.73
N ALA A 42 -10.89 -31.35 -14.15
CA ALA A 42 -11.63 -30.46 -13.24
C ALA A 42 -12.68 -31.23 -12.39
N PHE A 43 -13.32 -32.27 -12.96
CA PHE A 43 -14.24 -33.12 -12.21
C PHE A 43 -13.52 -33.96 -11.14
N THR A 44 -12.38 -34.57 -11.49
CA THR A 44 -11.57 -35.35 -10.53
C THR A 44 -11.01 -34.47 -9.42
N GLU A 45 -10.52 -33.28 -9.74
CA GLU A 45 -9.99 -32.33 -8.76
C GLU A 45 -11.07 -31.85 -7.79
N LYS A 46 -12.28 -31.54 -8.31
CA LYS A 46 -13.45 -31.18 -7.48
C LYS A 46 -13.84 -32.30 -6.52
N LEU A 47 -13.74 -33.58 -6.95
CA LEU A 47 -14.04 -34.72 -6.10
C LEU A 47 -12.96 -34.92 -5.02
N THR A 48 -11.68 -34.76 -5.40
CA THR A 48 -10.53 -34.84 -4.48
C THR A 48 -10.65 -33.82 -3.36
N TYR A 49 -10.88 -32.54 -3.66
CA TYR A 49 -11.00 -31.50 -2.62
C TYR A 49 -12.26 -31.67 -1.77
N LYS A 50 -13.35 -32.21 -2.33
CA LYS A 50 -14.55 -32.52 -1.55
C LYS A 50 -14.29 -33.63 -0.54
N LEU A 51 -13.56 -34.68 -0.93
CA LEU A 51 -13.19 -35.77 -0.03
C LEU A 51 -12.17 -35.29 1.01
N ALA A 52 -11.15 -34.54 0.59
CA ALA A 52 -10.15 -33.94 1.47
C ALA A 52 -10.79 -33.06 2.56
N LEU A 53 -11.78 -32.24 2.21
CA LEU A 53 -12.50 -31.38 3.16
C LEU A 53 -13.34 -32.19 4.16
N LYS A 54 -13.81 -33.38 3.79
CA LYS A 54 -14.49 -34.31 4.72
C LYS A 54 -13.48 -34.93 5.69
N MET A 55 -12.31 -35.32 5.17
CA MET A 55 -11.22 -35.92 5.95
C MET A 55 -10.37 -34.89 6.70
N GLN A 56 -10.68 -33.60 6.57
CA GLN A 56 -9.99 -32.49 7.23
C GLN A 56 -8.49 -32.39 6.89
N VAL A 57 -8.11 -32.82 5.68
CA VAL A 57 -6.71 -32.79 5.22
C VAL A 57 -6.21 -31.35 5.20
N LYS A 58 -5.00 -31.10 5.71
CA LYS A 58 -4.46 -29.74 5.82
C LYS A 58 -4.15 -29.16 4.43
N PRO A 59 -4.44 -27.88 4.15
CA PRO A 59 -4.12 -27.29 2.85
C PRO A 59 -2.64 -27.35 2.46
N GLU A 60 -1.73 -27.34 3.43
CA GLU A 60 -0.29 -27.50 3.28
C GLU A 60 0.06 -28.80 2.52
N ASP A 61 -0.66 -29.89 2.79
CA ASP A 61 -0.39 -31.20 2.19
C ASP A 61 -0.61 -31.21 0.67
N PHE A 62 -1.56 -30.38 0.20
CA PHE A 62 -1.81 -30.18 -1.22
C PHE A 62 -0.87 -29.15 -1.84
N PHE A 63 -0.41 -28.17 -1.06
CA PHE A 63 0.43 -27.09 -1.55
C PHE A 63 1.74 -27.61 -2.15
N THR A 64 2.31 -28.66 -1.56
CA THR A 64 3.52 -29.33 -2.08
C THR A 64 3.39 -29.86 -3.51
N ARG A 65 2.16 -30.02 -4.01
CA ARG A 65 1.86 -30.58 -5.33
C ARG A 65 1.51 -29.53 -6.37
N ILE A 66 1.39 -28.25 -5.97
CA ILE A 66 1.01 -27.16 -6.87
C ILE A 66 2.18 -26.85 -7.78
N ARG A 67 1.93 -26.91 -9.09
CA ARG A 67 2.84 -26.35 -10.08
C ARG A 67 2.39 -24.92 -10.36
N PHE A 68 3.19 -23.96 -9.91
CA PHE A 68 3.03 -22.57 -10.33
C PHE A 68 3.36 -22.45 -11.82
N SER A 69 2.60 -21.63 -12.54
CA SER A 69 2.94 -21.28 -13.92
C SER A 69 4.32 -20.62 -13.98
N GLU A 70 5.01 -20.77 -15.12
CA GLU A 70 6.30 -20.10 -15.37
C GLU A 70 6.15 -18.58 -15.34
N THR A 71 4.98 -18.06 -15.73
CA THR A 71 4.63 -16.65 -15.62
C THR A 71 3.81 -16.42 -14.36
N VAL A 72 4.45 -15.89 -13.31
CA VAL A 72 3.76 -15.48 -12.08
C VAL A 72 2.89 -14.26 -12.35
N GLY A 73 1.70 -14.20 -11.73
CA GLY A 73 0.70 -13.15 -11.95
C GLY A 73 -0.33 -13.44 -13.04
N MET A 74 -0.10 -14.44 -13.90
CA MET A 74 -1.12 -14.97 -14.81
C MET A 74 -1.94 -16.06 -14.11
N LEU A 75 -2.98 -15.63 -13.37
CA LEU A 75 -3.85 -16.55 -12.63
C LEU A 75 -4.57 -17.57 -13.52
N ASP A 76 -4.84 -17.21 -14.78
CA ASP A 76 -5.50 -18.07 -15.76
C ASP A 76 -4.66 -19.31 -16.13
N ASP A 77 -3.33 -19.20 -16.04
CA ASP A 77 -2.40 -20.30 -16.29
C ASP A 77 -2.07 -21.10 -15.01
N SER A 78 -2.55 -20.64 -13.86
CA SER A 78 -2.32 -21.21 -12.53
C SER A 78 -3.55 -21.96 -12.01
N THR A 79 -4.16 -22.82 -12.84
CA THR A 79 -5.42 -23.53 -12.49
C THR A 79 -5.30 -24.37 -11.22
N GLU A 80 -4.17 -25.05 -11.00
CA GLU A 80 -3.93 -25.87 -9.80
C GLU A 80 -3.88 -24.99 -8.53
N PHE A 81 -3.21 -23.84 -8.61
CA PHE A 81 -3.16 -22.89 -7.50
C PHE A 81 -4.54 -22.32 -7.17
N MET A 82 -5.34 -21.97 -8.20
CA MET A 82 -6.70 -21.46 -7.99
C MET A 82 -7.63 -22.52 -7.38
N SER A 83 -7.53 -23.77 -7.82
CA SER A 83 -8.28 -24.88 -7.23
C SER A 83 -7.87 -25.14 -5.77
N TRP A 84 -6.56 -25.08 -5.46
CA TRP A 84 -6.07 -25.15 -4.09
C TRP A 84 -6.53 -23.96 -3.23
N LEU A 85 -6.52 -22.74 -3.77
CA LEU A 85 -7.00 -21.56 -3.07
C LEU A 85 -8.49 -21.68 -2.72
N GLN A 86 -9.31 -22.18 -3.63
CA GLN A 86 -10.72 -22.48 -3.34
C GLN A 86 -10.87 -23.54 -2.24
N TYR A 87 -9.97 -24.53 -2.20
CA TYR A 87 -9.92 -25.51 -1.12
C TYR A 87 -9.57 -24.85 0.22
N VAL A 88 -8.53 -24.00 0.27
CA VAL A 88 -8.13 -23.23 1.46
C VAL A 88 -9.30 -22.42 2.02
N LEU A 89 -10.01 -21.69 1.16
CA LEU A 89 -11.15 -20.85 1.58
C LEU A 89 -12.28 -21.71 2.20
N ARG A 90 -12.60 -22.86 1.59
CA ARG A 90 -13.60 -23.79 2.14
C ARG A 90 -13.12 -24.45 3.43
N TYR A 91 -11.84 -24.78 3.51
CA TYR A 91 -11.23 -25.36 4.70
C TYR A 91 -11.32 -24.39 5.88
N ARG A 92 -10.88 -23.13 5.70
CA ARG A 92 -10.98 -22.08 6.72
C ARG A 92 -12.43 -21.79 7.13
N SER A 93 -13.35 -21.76 6.18
CA SER A 93 -14.78 -21.59 6.47
C SER A 93 -15.37 -22.73 7.31
N LYS A 94 -14.86 -23.96 7.17
CA LYS A 94 -15.38 -25.14 7.87
C LYS A 94 -14.68 -25.41 9.22
N MET A 95 -13.37 -25.23 9.26
CA MET A 95 -12.54 -25.56 10.43
C MET A 95 -12.27 -24.36 11.34
N GLY A 96 -12.47 -23.15 10.82
CA GLY A 96 -12.10 -21.89 11.47
C GLY A 96 -10.87 -21.27 10.81
N GLU A 97 -10.80 -19.93 10.82
CA GLU A 97 -9.70 -19.21 10.18
C GLU A 97 -8.34 -19.47 10.84
N THR A 98 -8.31 -19.91 12.10
CA THR A 98 -7.08 -20.23 12.83
C THR A 98 -6.49 -21.59 12.48
N SER A 99 -7.27 -22.52 11.92
CA SER A 99 -6.80 -23.85 11.52
C SER A 99 -5.85 -23.81 10.32
N PHE A 100 -5.97 -22.77 9.50
CA PHE A 100 -5.01 -22.41 8.46
C PHE A 100 -4.93 -20.87 8.44
N SER A 101 -4.06 -20.34 9.29
CA SER A 101 -3.97 -18.91 9.56
C SER A 101 -3.32 -18.13 8.41
N ASP A 102 -3.49 -16.80 8.41
CA ASP A 102 -2.81 -15.92 7.46
C ASP A 102 -1.29 -16.05 7.56
N ALA A 103 -0.75 -16.38 8.75
CA ALA A 103 0.67 -16.64 8.95
C ALA A 103 1.16 -17.91 8.24
N ILE A 104 0.42 -19.02 8.36
CA ILE A 104 0.74 -20.26 7.65
C ILE A 104 0.66 -20.03 6.15
N PHE A 105 -0.37 -19.33 5.69
CA PHE A 105 -0.55 -19.04 4.28
C PHE A 105 0.59 -18.17 3.73
N ALA A 106 0.90 -17.04 4.36
CA ALA A 106 1.98 -16.16 3.92
C ALA A 106 3.34 -16.89 3.90
N ALA A 107 3.64 -17.69 4.93
CA ALA A 107 4.86 -18.48 4.99
C ALA A 107 4.96 -19.52 3.87
N LEU A 108 3.86 -20.21 3.53
CA LEU A 108 3.85 -21.16 2.41
C LEU A 108 4.17 -20.50 1.08
N LEU A 109 3.54 -19.36 0.77
CA LEU A 109 3.81 -18.63 -0.47
C LEU A 109 5.28 -18.20 -0.55
N ARG A 110 5.80 -17.64 0.54
CA ARG A 110 7.18 -17.16 0.63
C ARG A 110 8.23 -18.25 0.55
N ASN A 111 7.94 -19.44 1.09
CA ASN A 111 8.85 -20.57 0.98
C ASN A 111 8.85 -21.20 -0.42
N ALA A 112 7.80 -20.99 -1.20
CA ALA A 112 7.70 -21.55 -2.55
C ALA A 112 8.30 -20.64 -3.63
N LYS A 113 8.28 -19.33 -3.43
CA LYS A 113 8.59 -18.33 -4.47
C LYS A 113 9.40 -17.15 -3.91
N PRO A 114 10.23 -16.50 -4.74
CA PRO A 114 10.87 -15.23 -4.38
C PRO A 114 9.87 -14.18 -3.91
N ASP A 115 10.32 -13.26 -3.04
CA ASP A 115 9.48 -12.23 -2.42
C ASP A 115 8.75 -11.38 -3.48
N GLU A 116 9.40 -11.05 -4.60
CA GLU A 116 8.83 -10.33 -5.74
C GLU A 116 7.67 -11.09 -6.39
N GLU A 117 7.88 -12.38 -6.71
CA GLU A 117 6.87 -13.25 -7.31
C GLU A 117 5.66 -13.42 -6.37
N VAL A 118 5.89 -13.52 -5.06
CA VAL A 118 4.79 -13.56 -4.07
C VAL A 118 3.97 -12.29 -4.12
N LEU A 119 4.60 -11.12 -4.19
CA LEU A 119 3.89 -9.85 -4.25
C LEU A 119 3.12 -9.70 -5.56
N GLU A 120 3.68 -10.10 -6.70
CA GLU A 120 2.98 -10.10 -7.99
C GLU A 120 1.75 -11.02 -7.99
N LEU A 121 1.88 -12.23 -7.42
CA LEU A 121 0.77 -13.15 -7.25
C LEU A 121 -0.33 -12.54 -6.38
N LEU A 122 0.03 -11.97 -5.22
CA LEU A 122 -0.94 -11.33 -4.32
C LEU A 122 -1.63 -10.15 -5.00
N GLN A 123 -0.91 -9.32 -5.76
CA GLN A 123 -1.53 -8.20 -6.48
C GLN A 123 -2.49 -8.68 -7.58
N SER A 124 -2.17 -9.77 -8.25
CA SER A 124 -3.05 -10.39 -9.25
C SER A 124 -4.32 -10.92 -8.58
N LEU A 125 -4.18 -11.60 -7.44
CA LEU A 125 -5.31 -12.07 -6.64
C LEU A 125 -6.17 -10.93 -6.12
N ARG A 126 -5.58 -9.78 -5.75
CA ARG A 126 -6.33 -8.63 -5.23
C ARG A 126 -7.36 -8.09 -6.22
N ARG A 127 -7.15 -8.31 -7.53
CA ARG A 127 -8.04 -7.90 -8.62
C ARG A 127 -9.20 -8.87 -8.83
N VAL A 128 -9.16 -10.06 -8.22
CA VAL A 128 -10.26 -11.03 -8.29
C VAL A 128 -11.35 -10.62 -7.31
N ASP A 129 -12.60 -10.63 -7.79
CA ASP A 129 -13.77 -10.30 -6.98
C ASP A 129 -13.81 -11.15 -5.69
N GLY A 130 -14.00 -10.48 -4.56
CA GLY A 130 -14.05 -11.11 -3.23
C GLY A 130 -12.69 -11.46 -2.61
N MET A 131 -11.56 -11.27 -3.29
CA MET A 131 -10.23 -11.64 -2.77
C MET A 131 -9.49 -10.50 -2.08
N LYS A 132 -9.90 -9.25 -2.29
CA LYS A 132 -9.22 -8.07 -1.70
C LYS A 132 -8.97 -8.21 -0.20
N GLY A 133 -9.99 -8.59 0.58
CA GLY A 133 -9.87 -8.71 2.03
C GLY A 133 -8.88 -9.79 2.50
N LEU A 134 -8.76 -10.90 1.77
CA LEU A 134 -7.74 -11.92 2.06
C LEU A 134 -6.35 -11.39 1.73
N VAL A 135 -6.17 -10.80 0.54
CA VAL A 135 -4.87 -10.28 0.12
C VAL A 135 -4.39 -9.17 1.05
N ASP A 136 -5.28 -8.27 1.45
CA ASP A 136 -4.98 -7.19 2.40
C ASP A 136 -4.40 -7.77 3.70
N ARG A 137 -5.03 -8.79 4.29
CA ARG A 137 -4.52 -9.43 5.51
C ARG A 137 -3.18 -10.14 5.29
N LEU A 138 -2.99 -10.82 4.16
CA LEU A 138 -1.72 -11.46 3.84
C LEU A 138 -0.60 -10.43 3.66
N GLN A 139 -0.87 -9.32 2.97
CA GLN A 139 0.08 -8.23 2.81
C GLN A 139 0.42 -7.58 4.16
N THR A 140 -0.57 -7.30 5.01
CA THR A 140 -0.32 -6.80 6.37
C THR A 140 0.56 -7.77 7.15
N HIS A 141 0.26 -9.07 7.12
CA HIS A 141 1.06 -10.07 7.82
C HIS A 141 2.51 -10.12 7.31
N LEU A 142 2.72 -10.09 5.98
CA LEU A 142 4.05 -10.05 5.38
C LEU A 142 4.82 -8.79 5.80
N PHE A 143 4.15 -7.65 5.79
CA PHE A 143 4.72 -6.36 6.16
C PHE A 143 5.14 -6.32 7.64
N GLU A 144 4.30 -6.86 8.53
CA GLU A 144 4.58 -6.91 9.96
C GLU A 144 5.69 -7.91 10.31
N THR A 145 5.75 -9.04 9.60
CA THR A 145 6.64 -10.15 9.94
C THR A 145 8.02 -10.01 9.29
N TYR A 146 8.10 -9.42 8.09
CA TYR A 146 9.31 -9.41 7.28
C TYR A 146 9.74 -7.98 6.91
N PRO A 147 10.52 -7.30 7.77
CA PRO A 147 11.07 -5.98 7.46
C PRO A 147 11.87 -5.90 6.16
N SER A 148 12.49 -7.01 5.73
CA SER A 148 13.21 -7.10 4.46
C SER A 148 12.32 -6.85 3.23
N MET A 149 11.01 -7.07 3.36
CA MET A 149 10.05 -6.90 2.26
C MET A 149 9.53 -5.47 2.13
N HIS A 150 9.76 -4.57 3.08
CA HIS A 150 9.14 -3.23 3.10
C HIS A 150 9.38 -2.45 1.81
N ASN A 151 10.61 -2.43 1.30
CA ASN A 151 10.94 -1.71 0.06
C ASN A 151 10.26 -2.33 -1.16
N LEU A 152 10.24 -3.66 -1.25
CA LEU A 152 9.56 -4.39 -2.33
C LEU A 152 8.05 -4.16 -2.30
N MET A 153 7.45 -4.18 -1.11
CA MET A 153 6.04 -3.88 -0.91
C MET A 153 5.68 -2.46 -1.32
N ASN A 154 6.48 -1.46 -0.94
CA ASN A 154 6.29 -0.08 -1.38
C ASN A 154 6.30 0.01 -2.92
N GLY A 155 7.22 -0.69 -3.59
CA GLY A 155 7.26 -0.78 -5.05
C GLY A 155 6.01 -1.44 -5.64
N ALA A 156 5.58 -2.57 -5.10
CA ALA A 156 4.39 -3.29 -5.56
C ALA A 156 3.09 -2.49 -5.37
N TRP A 157 2.96 -1.79 -4.24
CA TRP A 157 1.85 -0.88 -3.97
C TRP A 157 1.85 0.30 -4.94
N LEU A 158 3.03 0.86 -5.25
CA LEU A 158 3.14 1.98 -6.18
C LEU A 158 2.76 1.56 -7.60
N HIS A 159 3.25 0.39 -8.04
CA HIS A 159 2.92 -0.17 -9.35
C HIS A 159 1.42 -0.40 -9.52
N SER A 160 0.75 -0.87 -8.45
CA SER A 160 -0.70 -1.04 -8.41
C SER A 160 -1.47 0.25 -8.06
N ARG A 161 -0.77 1.38 -7.90
CA ARG A 161 -1.32 2.70 -7.59
C ARG A 161 -2.20 2.72 -6.33
N GLN A 162 -1.85 1.94 -5.32
CA GLN A 162 -2.66 1.87 -4.10
C GLN A 162 -2.75 3.24 -3.42
N ASN A 163 -3.96 3.63 -3.01
CA ASN A 163 -4.14 4.94 -2.41
C ASN A 163 -3.44 5.00 -1.03
N PRO A 164 -2.64 6.04 -0.72
CA PRO A 164 -1.98 6.15 0.58
C PRO A 164 -2.93 6.10 1.78
N ARG A 165 -4.17 6.62 1.66
CA ARG A 165 -5.19 6.54 2.73
C ARG A 165 -5.66 5.10 2.95
N GLU A 166 -5.82 4.31 1.89
CA GLU A 166 -6.17 2.89 2.05
C GLU A 166 -5.05 2.12 2.75
N LEU A 167 -3.80 2.35 2.34
CA LEU A 167 -2.65 1.74 2.99
C LEU A 167 -2.48 2.19 4.43
N PHE A 168 -2.76 3.46 4.75
CA PHE A 168 -2.76 3.96 6.13
C PHE A 168 -3.65 3.07 7.00
N ASN A 169 -4.88 2.83 6.56
CA ASN A 169 -5.82 2.00 7.29
C ASN A 169 -5.42 0.51 7.34
N LEU A 170 -4.64 0.05 6.37
CA LEU A 170 -4.21 -1.35 6.25
C LEU A 170 -3.02 -1.68 7.15
N VAL A 171 -1.99 -0.84 7.13
CA VAL A 171 -0.69 -1.10 7.79
C VAL A 171 -0.48 -0.32 9.09
N LEU A 172 -1.33 0.65 9.39
CA LEU A 172 -1.28 1.44 10.62
C LEU A 172 -2.58 1.28 11.42
N PRO A 173 -2.78 0.13 12.10
CA PRO A 173 -4.01 -0.11 12.84
C PRO A 173 -4.16 0.87 14.03
N PRO A 174 -5.40 1.17 14.44
CA PRO A 174 -5.70 2.19 15.45
C PRO A 174 -5.13 1.90 16.84
N ASN A 175 -4.81 0.64 17.15
CA ASN A 175 -4.49 0.17 18.50
C ASN A 175 -2.99 0.08 18.81
N GLY A 176 -2.12 0.53 17.91
CA GLY A 176 -0.68 0.49 18.14
C GLY A 176 0.11 0.84 16.90
N PHE A 177 0.60 2.08 16.84
CA PHE A 177 1.52 2.52 15.82
C PHE A 177 2.94 2.05 16.19
N GLN A 178 3.54 1.21 15.35
CA GLN A 178 4.98 1.02 15.39
C GLN A 178 5.65 2.08 14.52
N ASP A 179 6.69 2.74 15.04
CA ASP A 179 7.37 3.82 14.33
C ASP A 179 7.94 3.35 12.97
N GLN A 180 8.38 2.11 12.87
CA GLN A 180 8.84 1.53 11.60
C GLN A 180 7.76 1.52 10.51
N TYR A 181 6.49 1.23 10.85
CA TYR A 181 5.41 1.19 9.87
C TYR A 181 5.03 2.60 9.43
N LEU A 182 5.06 3.55 10.35
CA LEU A 182 4.86 4.97 10.06
C LEU A 182 5.91 5.46 9.06
N ILE A 183 7.18 5.17 9.30
CA ILE A 183 8.29 5.54 8.43
C ILE A 183 8.08 4.98 7.01
N GLN A 184 7.71 3.71 6.90
CA GLN A 184 7.46 3.09 5.60
C GLN A 184 6.24 3.67 4.89
N TRP A 185 5.16 3.97 5.62
CA TRP A 185 4.00 4.63 5.04
C TRP A 185 4.33 6.05 4.53
N LEU A 186 5.16 6.80 5.25
CA LEU A 186 5.64 8.13 4.81
C LEU A 186 6.49 8.01 3.54
N ARG A 187 7.43 7.07 3.50
CA ARG A 187 8.25 6.77 2.30
C ARG A 187 7.38 6.42 1.11
N TYR A 188 6.44 5.50 1.30
CA TYR A 188 5.47 5.14 0.27
C TYR A 188 4.72 6.35 -0.25
N THR A 189 4.25 7.21 0.65
CA THR A 189 3.46 8.39 0.29
C THR A 189 4.28 9.39 -0.54
N GLU A 190 5.57 9.58 -0.24
CA GLU A 190 6.47 10.39 -1.07
C GLU A 190 6.72 9.77 -2.45
N MET A 191 6.91 8.45 -2.51
CA MET A 191 7.01 7.73 -3.79
C MET A 191 5.73 7.90 -4.62
N TYR A 192 4.56 7.78 -3.98
CA TYR A 192 3.25 7.95 -4.61
C TYR A 192 3.07 9.37 -5.16
N LYS A 193 3.38 10.41 -4.37
CA LYS A 193 3.31 11.80 -4.82
C LYS A 193 4.26 12.09 -5.97
N THR A 194 5.46 11.51 -5.94
CA THR A 194 6.43 11.66 -7.02
C THR A 194 5.91 11.06 -8.32
N ALA A 195 5.26 9.89 -8.24
CA ALA A 195 4.74 9.18 -9.42
C ALA A 195 3.39 9.74 -9.94
N MET A 196 2.53 10.21 -9.05
CA MET A 196 1.14 10.62 -9.37
C MET A 196 0.94 12.14 -9.40
N GLY A 197 1.96 12.92 -9.02
CA GLY A 197 1.90 14.37 -8.91
C GLY A 197 1.82 14.83 -7.45
N VAL A 198 2.43 15.97 -7.14
CA VAL A 198 2.60 16.47 -5.76
C VAL A 198 1.26 16.66 -5.03
N ASP A 199 0.21 17.01 -5.77
CA ASP A 199 -1.15 17.24 -5.25
C ASP A 199 -2.01 15.96 -5.11
N SER A 200 -1.49 14.80 -5.54
CA SER A 200 -2.21 13.51 -5.47
C SER A 200 -2.50 13.06 -4.03
N PHE A 201 -1.63 13.44 -3.09
CA PHE A 201 -1.82 13.19 -1.66
C PHE A 201 -1.14 14.30 -0.83
N PRO A 202 -1.78 15.46 -0.66
CA PRO A 202 -1.16 16.62 -0.05
C PRO A 202 -0.92 16.39 1.44
N VAL A 203 0.05 17.14 1.98
CA VAL A 203 0.46 17.12 3.39
C VAL A 203 -0.72 17.37 4.34
N SER A 204 -1.74 18.14 3.92
CA SER A 204 -2.98 18.37 4.69
C SER A 204 -3.70 17.07 4.98
N GLN A 205 -3.83 16.21 3.98
CA GLN A 205 -4.51 14.92 4.11
C GLN A 205 -3.72 13.96 5.01
N MET A 206 -2.37 13.99 4.94
CA MET A 206 -1.53 13.20 5.86
C MET A 206 -1.73 13.63 7.31
N ASN A 207 -1.62 14.95 7.57
CA ASN A 207 -1.83 15.51 8.90
C ASN A 207 -3.24 15.23 9.42
N GLU A 208 -4.27 15.34 8.57
CA GLU A 208 -5.64 15.00 8.95
C GLU A 208 -5.77 13.54 9.41
N LEU A 209 -5.13 12.60 8.73
CA LEU A 209 -5.13 11.20 9.14
C LEU A 209 -4.47 11.03 10.52
N PHE A 210 -3.30 11.63 10.73
CA PHE A 210 -2.62 11.52 12.03
C PHE A 210 -3.37 12.19 13.17
N LEU A 211 -4.00 13.34 12.94
CA LEU A 211 -4.75 14.07 13.95
C LEU A 211 -6.07 13.38 14.37
N ARG A 212 -6.53 12.37 13.62
CA ARG A 212 -7.62 11.49 14.07
C ARG A 212 -7.18 10.53 15.19
N HIS A 213 -5.88 10.29 15.31
CA HIS A 213 -5.31 9.33 16.26
C HIS A 213 -4.45 10.01 17.33
N TRP A 214 -3.83 11.14 17.02
CA TRP A 214 -2.89 11.83 17.88
C TRP A 214 -3.32 13.26 18.16
N SER A 215 -2.98 13.70 19.38
CA SER A 215 -3.02 15.12 19.71
C SER A 215 -1.98 15.88 18.85
N ILE A 216 -2.21 17.19 18.67
CA ILE A 216 -1.24 18.06 17.98
C ILE A 216 0.16 17.95 18.61
N PRO A 217 0.34 18.04 19.95
CA PRO A 217 1.66 17.89 20.54
C PRO A 217 2.32 16.54 20.23
N SER A 218 1.56 15.44 20.29
CA SER A 218 2.06 14.10 20.00
C SER A 218 2.47 13.95 18.54
N LEU A 219 1.73 14.54 17.60
CA LEU A 219 2.12 14.55 16.18
C LEU A 219 3.42 15.33 15.98
N VAL A 220 3.55 16.52 16.57
CA VAL A 220 4.75 17.35 16.42
C VAL A 220 6.00 16.66 17.00
N GLU A 221 5.89 16.05 18.17
CA GLU A 221 6.97 15.28 18.78
C GLU A 221 7.45 14.15 17.84
N ARG A 222 6.52 13.40 17.25
CA ARG A 222 6.85 12.33 16.29
C ARG A 222 7.50 12.86 15.03
N LEU A 223 6.99 13.96 14.47
CA LEU A 223 7.59 14.61 13.31
C LEU A 223 9.02 15.07 13.60
N GLN A 224 9.28 15.59 14.80
CA GLN A 224 10.64 15.93 15.23
C GLN A 224 11.59 14.73 15.24
N SER A 225 11.12 13.56 15.70
CA SER A 225 11.90 12.33 15.60
C SER A 225 12.15 11.93 14.14
N ILE A 226 11.14 12.04 13.27
CA ILE A 226 11.24 11.70 11.84
C ILE A 226 12.18 12.66 11.09
N LYS A 227 12.33 13.91 11.52
CA LYS A 227 13.30 14.85 10.92
C LYS A 227 14.74 14.33 10.93
N ASN A 228 15.09 13.44 11.84
CA ASN A 228 16.42 12.82 11.90
C ASN A 228 16.62 11.71 10.86
N ILE A 229 15.61 11.41 10.04
CA ILE A 229 15.66 10.44 8.95
C ILE A 229 15.91 11.21 7.64
N PRO A 230 17.10 11.11 7.02
CA PRO A 230 17.50 12.01 5.94
C PRO A 230 16.54 12.06 4.75
N ASP A 231 15.93 10.93 4.37
CA ASP A 231 14.99 10.86 3.25
C ASP A 231 13.59 11.41 3.57
N LEU A 232 13.26 11.59 4.85
CA LEU A 232 11.97 12.09 5.32
C LEU A 232 12.03 13.48 5.97
N GLU A 233 13.22 14.05 6.14
CA GLU A 233 13.42 15.33 6.82
C GLU A 233 12.51 16.43 6.27
N LYS A 234 12.57 16.67 4.96
CA LYS A 234 11.78 17.71 4.29
C LYS A 234 10.28 17.48 4.39
N LEU A 235 9.84 16.21 4.32
CA LEU A 235 8.43 15.87 4.49
C LEU A 235 7.98 16.20 5.92
N ALA A 236 8.74 15.76 6.92
CA ALA A 236 8.42 16.00 8.32
C ALA A 236 8.38 17.50 8.65
N GLU A 237 9.32 18.29 8.10
CA GLU A 237 9.31 19.75 8.19
C GLU A 237 8.05 20.36 7.56
N SER A 238 7.69 19.93 6.35
CA SER A 238 6.49 20.42 5.67
C SER A 238 5.22 20.07 6.45
N MET A 239 5.13 18.85 6.98
CA MET A 239 4.02 18.41 7.81
C MET A 239 3.90 19.26 9.08
N GLN A 240 5.00 19.46 9.79
CA GLN A 240 5.04 20.23 11.02
C GLN A 240 4.70 21.71 10.78
N ALA A 241 5.26 22.33 9.73
CA ALA A 241 4.96 23.70 9.37
C ALA A 241 3.46 23.90 9.08
N GLN A 242 2.82 22.93 8.43
CA GLN A 242 1.39 23.00 8.18
C GLN A 242 0.55 22.83 9.46
N VAL A 243 0.94 21.93 10.38
CA VAL A 243 0.29 21.81 11.70
C VAL A 243 0.39 23.15 12.45
N PHE A 244 1.58 23.74 12.48
CA PHE A 244 1.82 25.04 13.11
C PHE A 244 1.02 26.17 12.46
N HIS A 245 0.91 26.19 11.13
CA HIS A 245 0.07 27.15 10.43
C HIS A 245 -1.41 27.03 10.84
N GLY A 246 -1.92 25.81 11.01
CA GLY A 246 -3.27 25.58 11.53
C GLY A 246 -3.48 26.08 12.97
N LEU A 247 -2.45 25.95 13.81
CA LEU A 247 -2.44 26.48 15.19
C LEU A 247 -2.34 28.00 15.24
N TYR A 248 -1.53 28.58 14.36
CA TYR A 248 -1.19 30.00 14.34
C TYR A 248 -2.41 30.91 14.35
N ALA A 249 -3.44 30.53 13.59
CA ALA A 249 -4.69 31.28 13.49
C ALA A 249 -5.51 31.29 14.80
N LYS A 250 -5.22 30.40 15.75
CA LYS A 250 -6.09 30.12 16.90
C LYS A 250 -5.40 30.11 18.26
N SER A 251 -4.07 30.15 18.30
CA SER A 251 -3.30 29.89 19.52
C SER A 251 -1.97 30.62 19.52
N THR A 252 -1.71 31.43 20.53
CA THR A 252 -0.34 31.90 20.82
C THR A 252 0.50 30.74 21.39
N PRO A 253 1.84 30.88 21.49
CA PRO A 253 2.66 29.92 22.21
C PRO A 253 2.25 29.73 23.67
N LYS A 254 1.70 30.78 24.31
CA LYS A 254 1.20 30.72 25.69
C LYS A 254 -0.10 29.95 25.79
N ASP A 255 -1.02 30.15 24.84
CA ASP A 255 -2.24 29.33 24.75
C ASP A 255 -1.93 27.86 24.47
N PHE A 256 -0.91 27.60 23.64
CA PHE A 256 -0.42 26.26 23.37
C PHE A 256 0.10 25.60 24.65
N GLN A 257 0.95 26.30 25.41
CA GLN A 257 1.43 25.82 26.71
C GLN A 257 0.26 25.50 27.62
N ASN A 258 -0.62 26.48 27.87
CA ASN A 258 -1.74 26.33 28.81
C ASN A 258 -2.66 25.14 28.48
N ARG A 259 -2.79 24.80 27.19
CA ARG A 259 -3.67 23.72 26.76
C ARG A 259 -3.03 22.33 26.85
N TRP A 260 -1.72 22.22 26.62
CA TRP A 260 -1.09 20.92 26.37
C TRP A 260 0.20 20.66 27.14
N VAL A 261 0.84 21.68 27.70
CA VAL A 261 2.18 21.56 28.28
C VAL A 261 2.16 22.08 29.72
N SER A 262 2.75 21.33 30.64
CA SER A 262 2.84 21.76 32.03
C SER A 262 3.52 23.15 32.13
N PRO A 263 3.01 24.08 32.97
CA PRO A 263 3.71 25.33 33.26
C PRO A 263 5.12 25.13 33.82
N LEU A 264 5.37 23.95 34.42
CA LEU A 264 6.64 23.54 35.01
C LEU A 264 7.46 22.63 34.09
N VAL A 265 7.17 22.62 32.78
CA VAL A 265 7.87 21.79 31.79
C VAL A 265 9.37 21.99 31.85
N THR A 266 10.12 20.88 31.83
CA THR A 266 11.59 20.87 31.85
C THR A 266 12.13 20.37 30.51
N LYS A 267 13.43 20.54 30.27
CA LYS A 267 14.08 20.08 29.02
C LYS A 267 14.00 18.56 28.79
N SER A 268 13.75 17.79 29.84
CA SER A 268 13.59 16.33 29.76
C SER A 268 12.17 15.91 29.35
N ASP A 269 11.20 16.84 29.39
CA ASP A 269 9.83 16.56 28.97
C ASP A 269 9.77 16.54 27.43
N PRO A 270 9.21 15.49 26.81
CA PRO A 270 9.06 15.42 25.35
C PRO A 270 8.30 16.62 24.75
N LEU A 271 7.36 17.19 25.50
CA LEU A 271 6.56 18.34 25.08
C LEU A 271 7.32 19.67 25.15
N TYR A 272 8.46 19.72 25.85
CA TYR A 272 9.35 20.90 25.84
C TYR A 272 9.85 21.19 24.43
N GLY A 273 10.26 20.15 23.70
CA GLY A 273 10.73 20.28 22.32
C GLY A 273 9.65 20.87 21.45
N THR A 274 8.44 20.30 21.50
CA THR A 274 7.27 20.79 20.77
C THR A 274 6.93 22.25 21.10
N LEU A 275 6.91 22.64 22.38
CA LEU A 275 6.65 24.02 22.79
C LEU A 275 7.70 24.98 22.23
N LYS A 276 8.97 24.61 22.34
CA LYS A 276 10.09 25.41 21.83
C LYS A 276 9.98 25.61 20.33
N GLU A 277 9.77 24.55 19.57
CA GLU A 277 9.67 24.60 18.11
C GLU A 277 8.48 25.44 17.65
N TYR A 278 7.31 25.28 18.27
CA TYR A 278 6.15 26.12 17.94
C TYR A 278 6.42 27.59 18.25
N THR A 279 7.06 27.89 19.37
CA THR A 279 7.39 29.27 19.78
C THR A 279 8.38 29.92 18.81
N LEU A 280 9.41 29.18 18.37
CA LEU A 280 10.38 29.66 17.40
C LEU A 280 9.75 29.91 16.03
N TRP A 281 8.93 28.96 15.57
CA TRP A 281 8.19 29.12 14.33
C TRP A 281 7.24 30.34 14.39
N TYR A 282 6.51 30.51 15.50
CA TYR A 282 5.60 31.63 15.71
C TYR A 282 6.33 32.98 15.70
N ALA A 283 7.48 33.04 16.38
CA ALA A 283 8.34 34.22 16.40
C ALA A 283 8.85 34.59 14.99
N ALA A 284 9.22 33.59 14.18
CA ALA A 284 9.66 33.79 12.80
C ALA A 284 8.55 34.40 11.94
N GLN A 285 7.30 33.93 12.09
CA GLN A 285 6.16 34.45 11.34
C GLN A 285 5.77 35.89 11.72
N ARG A 286 5.98 36.30 12.99
CA ARG A 286 5.55 37.62 13.47
C ARG A 286 6.63 38.69 13.51
N GLY A 287 7.82 38.34 14.00
CA GLY A 287 8.84 39.32 14.40
C GLY A 287 10.19 39.15 13.76
N GLY A 288 10.29 38.32 12.73
CA GLY A 288 11.51 38.11 11.95
C GLY A 288 12.68 37.55 12.78
N GLU A 289 13.87 37.60 12.17
CA GLU A 289 15.08 36.95 12.68
C GLU A 289 15.50 37.44 14.08
N GLY A 290 15.41 38.76 14.34
CA GLY A 290 15.77 39.32 15.63
C GLY A 290 14.91 38.80 16.80
N THR A 291 13.61 38.59 16.56
CA THR A 291 12.71 38.00 17.55
C THR A 291 13.03 36.52 17.77
N VAL A 292 13.32 35.79 16.69
CA VAL A 292 13.72 34.38 16.77
C VAL A 292 14.98 34.21 17.62
N GLU A 293 16.02 35.00 17.39
CA GLU A 293 17.26 34.92 18.17
C GLU A 293 17.06 35.26 19.65
N ARG A 294 16.20 36.26 19.94
CA ARG A 294 15.80 36.56 21.32
C ARG A 294 15.11 35.37 21.99
N VAL A 295 14.16 34.73 21.30
CA VAL A 295 13.43 33.56 21.81
C VAL A 295 14.38 32.38 22.03
N LYS A 296 15.27 32.08 21.07
CA LYS A 296 16.31 31.03 21.21
C LYS A 296 17.16 31.25 22.45
N THR A 297 17.65 32.48 22.65
CA THR A 297 18.45 32.86 23.82
C THR A 297 17.71 32.61 25.13
N LEU A 298 16.42 32.96 25.20
CA LEU A 298 15.60 32.80 26.41
C LEU A 298 15.34 31.33 26.74
N PHE A 299 15.05 30.48 25.74
CA PHE A 299 14.99 29.03 25.94
C PHE A 299 16.33 28.45 26.38
N GLY A 300 17.44 28.92 25.80
CA GLY A 300 18.80 28.51 26.20
C GLY A 300 19.07 28.76 27.69
N LYS A 301 18.61 29.90 28.21
CA LYS A 301 18.69 30.32 29.62
C LYS A 301 17.60 29.72 30.53
N ASN A 302 16.80 28.78 30.02
CA ASN A 302 15.66 28.18 30.73
C ASN A 302 14.59 29.19 31.20
N LYS A 303 14.48 30.35 30.54
CA LYS A 303 13.48 31.38 30.82
C LYS A 303 12.25 31.19 29.93
N ILE A 304 11.53 30.08 30.13
CA ILE A 304 10.45 29.61 29.25
C ILE A 304 9.36 30.68 29.10
N ASN A 305 8.77 31.16 30.20
CA ASN A 305 7.69 32.15 30.14
C ASN A 305 8.11 33.45 29.43
N ALA A 306 9.34 33.91 29.68
CA ALA A 306 9.87 35.08 28.99
C ALA A 306 10.05 34.84 27.48
N ALA A 307 10.38 33.60 27.06
CA ALA A 307 10.47 33.24 25.66
C ALA A 307 9.09 33.25 24.98
N LEU A 308 8.06 32.73 25.65
CA LEU A 308 6.68 32.75 25.15
C LEU A 308 6.15 34.18 25.02
N ASP A 309 6.38 35.02 26.03
CA ASP A 309 5.96 36.42 26.00
C ASP A 309 6.73 37.21 24.93
N ALA A 310 8.02 36.93 24.72
CA ALA A 310 8.82 37.55 23.66
C ALA A 310 8.31 37.19 22.25
N ALA A 311 7.85 35.95 22.03
CA ALA A 311 7.26 35.54 20.76
C ALA A 311 5.87 36.16 20.52
N ALA A 312 5.09 36.40 21.58
CA ALA A 312 3.74 36.96 21.49
C ALA A 312 3.73 38.49 21.31
N ASN A 313 4.68 39.21 21.93
CA ASN A 313 4.69 40.68 22.03
C ASN A 313 5.42 41.39 20.87
N VAL A 314 5.39 40.82 19.67
CA VAL A 314 5.90 41.54 18.50
C VAL A 314 4.86 42.59 18.09
N GLN A 315 5.18 43.86 18.32
CA GLN A 315 4.38 45.00 17.84
C GLN A 315 4.37 45.01 16.30
N ARG A 316 3.19 45.30 15.73
CA ARG A 316 3.03 45.61 14.29
C ARG A 316 3.79 46.86 13.91
#